data_AF-A0A4P2QTT6-F1
#
_entry.id   AF-A0A4P2QTT6-F1
#
_cell.length_a   1.000
_cell.length_b   1.000
_cell.length_c   1.000
_cell.angle_alpha   90.00
_cell.angle_beta   90.00
_cell.angle_gamma   90.00
#
_symmetry.space_group_name_H-M   'P 1'
#
loop_
_entity.id
_entity.type
_entity.pdbx_description
1 polymer ?
#
loop_
_entity_poly.entity_id
_entity_poly.type
_entity_poly.pdbx_seq_one_letter_code
_entity_poly.pdbx_strand_id
1 'polypeptide(L)'
;MSSSRWRVAVTIFLPLALAATALGCPGGGALPEEDEPAAGSSGGVADTSCESSPDGICDRLAGETCACRDCAVTAWCTPFQCSDDLVCGLEDACTCADCHQHVDCSDPSRSNCTDDGVCDAFLEGCRCEDCKARPECEDAFSGCGQPTDGICGDDDRCGCIECLGSPRCSRCSSVSYCTVSDPCYCDKCLDDPVCSDPQQCDDDGLCVVSREGCGCADCASLPECAAVTGLTGAGGGGGGAGGGGGEKGAGGSEKGAGGSGAGADGSGEAGGRGG
;
A
#
# COMPACT_ATOMS: atom_id res chain seq x y z
N MET A 1 -21.51 -45.42 23.50
CA MET A 1 -22.90 -45.05 23.14
C MET A 1 -22.81 -43.92 22.11
N SER A 2 -22.96 -44.28 20.84
CA SER A 2 -22.77 -43.42 19.68
C SER A 2 -24.03 -42.59 19.46
N SER A 3 -23.89 -41.26 19.35
CA SER A 3 -25.01 -40.36 19.06
C SER A 3 -24.76 -39.67 17.72
N SER A 4 -25.20 -40.33 16.64
CA SER A 4 -25.23 -39.79 15.29
C SER A 4 -26.32 -38.72 15.16
N ARG A 5 -25.95 -37.45 15.03
CA ARG A 5 -26.88 -36.37 14.69
C ARG A 5 -26.88 -36.17 13.17
N TRP A 6 -27.99 -36.55 12.55
CA TRP A 6 -28.32 -36.25 11.16
C TRP A 6 -28.66 -34.76 11.05
N ARG A 7 -27.98 -34.03 10.16
CA ARG A 7 -28.43 -32.70 9.72
C ARG A 7 -29.15 -32.86 8.38
N VAL A 8 -30.41 -32.46 8.37
CA VAL A 8 -31.28 -32.39 7.19
C VAL A 8 -30.82 -31.22 6.34
N ALA A 9 -30.39 -31.49 5.11
CA ALA A 9 -30.13 -30.47 4.11
C ALA A 9 -31.48 -29.96 3.57
N VAL A 10 -31.80 -28.70 3.84
CA VAL A 10 -32.97 -28.01 3.26
C VAL A 10 -32.48 -27.32 2.00
N THR A 11 -32.77 -27.91 0.85
CA THR A 11 -32.48 -27.32 -0.46
C THR A 11 -33.56 -26.29 -0.77
N ILE A 12 -33.26 -25.00 -0.61
CA ILE A 12 -34.14 -23.92 -1.03
C ILE A 12 -33.83 -23.61 -2.50
N PHE A 13 -34.72 -24.02 -3.40
CA PHE A 13 -34.71 -23.58 -4.80
C PHE A 13 -35.26 -22.15 -4.86
N LEU A 14 -34.38 -21.17 -5.08
CA LEU A 14 -34.79 -19.82 -5.49
C LEU A 14 -35.00 -19.82 -7.03
N PRO A 15 -36.16 -19.37 -7.53
CA PRO A 15 -36.35 -19.18 -8.96
C PRO A 15 -35.57 -17.93 -9.42
N LEU A 16 -34.64 -18.17 -10.36
CA LEU A 16 -33.92 -17.16 -11.12
C LEU A 16 -34.94 -16.41 -12.01
N ALA A 17 -35.36 -15.22 -11.60
CA ALA A 17 -36.15 -14.32 -12.44
C ALA A 17 -35.19 -13.51 -13.33
N LEU A 18 -34.98 -13.99 -14.55
CA LEU A 18 -34.34 -13.25 -15.63
C LEU A 18 -35.29 -12.12 -16.07
N ALA A 19 -35.02 -10.88 -15.64
CA ALA A 19 -35.69 -9.69 -16.15
C ALA A 19 -34.76 -8.98 -17.14
N ALA A 20 -34.84 -9.37 -18.42
CA ALA A 20 -34.22 -8.64 -19.52
C ALA A 20 -35.14 -7.47 -19.92
N THR A 21 -34.90 -6.29 -19.35
CA THR A 21 -35.49 -5.04 -19.87
C THR A 21 -34.57 -4.45 -20.93
N ALA A 22 -34.85 -4.78 -22.18
CA ALA A 22 -34.39 -4.03 -23.34
C ALA A 22 -35.14 -2.69 -23.39
N LEU A 23 -34.51 -1.62 -22.87
CA LEU A 23 -34.93 -0.25 -23.12
C LEU A 23 -34.13 0.28 -24.29
N GLY A 24 -34.81 0.38 -25.44
CA GLY A 24 -34.28 0.99 -26.64
C GLY A 24 -33.99 2.48 -26.44
N CYS A 25 -32.89 2.94 -27.02
CA CYS A 25 -32.69 4.35 -27.34
C CYS A 25 -33.30 4.63 -28.72
N PRO A 26 -34.41 5.38 -28.80
CA PRO A 26 -34.79 6.02 -30.05
C PRO A 26 -34.00 7.34 -30.20
N GLY A 27 -33.56 7.63 -31.41
CA GLY A 27 -33.36 9.00 -31.86
C GLY A 27 -31.91 9.43 -31.98
N GLY A 28 -31.44 9.42 -33.23
CA GLY A 28 -30.38 10.31 -33.65
C GLY A 28 -30.84 11.77 -33.53
N GLY A 29 -30.02 12.57 -32.86
CA GLY A 29 -30.01 14.01 -32.98
C GLY A 29 -28.64 14.41 -33.53
N ALA A 30 -28.61 14.87 -34.78
CA ALA A 30 -27.47 15.56 -35.33
C ALA A 30 -27.26 16.83 -34.49
N LEU A 31 -26.11 16.93 -33.82
CA LEU A 31 -25.68 18.15 -33.19
C LEU A 31 -25.08 19.08 -34.25
N PRO A 32 -25.25 20.41 -34.11
CA PRO A 32 -24.68 21.39 -35.02
C PRO A 32 -23.15 21.31 -35.03
N GLU A 33 -22.58 21.35 -36.23
CA GLU A 33 -21.18 21.68 -36.49
C GLU A 33 -20.88 23.04 -35.86
N GLU A 34 -20.19 23.04 -34.73
CA GLU A 34 -19.69 24.25 -34.09
C GLU A 34 -18.27 24.49 -34.60
N ASP A 35 -18.17 25.55 -35.41
CA ASP A 35 -17.00 26.22 -35.97
C ASP A 35 -15.68 25.87 -35.26
N GLU A 36 -14.80 25.15 -35.96
CA GLU A 36 -13.45 24.87 -35.48
C GLU A 36 -12.70 26.20 -35.27
N PRO A 37 -12.23 26.52 -34.04
CA PRO A 37 -11.34 27.65 -33.86
C PRO A 37 -10.05 27.35 -34.63
N ALA A 38 -9.79 28.16 -35.65
CA ALA A 38 -8.60 28.10 -36.48
C ALA A 38 -7.35 27.88 -35.64
N ALA A 39 -6.65 26.78 -35.94
CA ALA A 39 -5.37 26.40 -35.38
C ALA A 39 -4.37 27.57 -35.43
N GLY A 40 -4.25 28.26 -34.30
CA GLY A 40 -3.12 29.13 -34.03
C GLY A 40 -1.88 28.26 -33.92
N SER A 41 -1.06 28.26 -34.97
CA SER A 41 0.28 27.68 -34.99
C SER A 41 1.16 28.41 -33.99
N SER A 42 1.08 28.01 -32.71
CA SER A 42 2.05 28.38 -31.68
C SER A 42 3.34 27.65 -32.02
N GLY A 43 4.39 28.41 -32.35
CA GLY A 43 5.70 27.89 -32.74
C GLY A 43 6.14 26.74 -31.85
N GLY A 44 6.19 25.55 -32.44
CA GLY A 44 6.61 24.33 -31.79
C GLY A 44 8.04 24.49 -31.31
N VAL A 45 8.20 24.60 -29.99
CA VAL A 45 9.24 23.79 -29.36
C VAL A 45 8.95 22.38 -29.85
N ALA A 46 9.81 21.85 -30.73
CA ALA A 46 9.82 20.43 -30.97
C ALA A 46 9.91 19.82 -29.57
N ASP A 47 8.85 19.14 -29.16
CA ASP A 47 8.84 18.34 -27.94
C ASP A 47 9.87 17.25 -28.21
N THR A 48 11.13 17.59 -27.96
CA THR A 48 12.27 16.71 -28.16
C THR A 48 12.19 15.57 -27.17
N SER A 49 11.26 15.56 -26.22
CA SER A 49 11.17 14.57 -25.15
C SER A 49 11.00 13.12 -25.62
N CYS A 50 10.67 12.88 -26.90
CA CYS A 50 10.79 11.56 -27.53
C CYS A 50 12.03 11.54 -28.44
N GLU A 51 13.25 11.68 -27.88
CA GLU A 51 14.49 11.97 -28.65
C GLU A 51 14.91 10.85 -29.63
N SER A 52 14.17 9.74 -29.74
CA SER A 52 14.47 8.63 -30.65
C SER A 52 13.23 8.14 -31.40
N SER A 53 13.42 7.44 -32.52
CA SER A 53 12.35 6.59 -33.05
C SER A 53 11.90 5.60 -31.96
N PRO A 54 10.60 5.22 -31.90
CA PRO A 54 10.08 4.34 -30.86
C PRO A 54 10.96 3.09 -30.76
N ASP A 55 11.71 2.98 -29.67
CA ASP A 55 12.62 1.86 -29.45
C ASP A 55 11.92 0.72 -28.70
N GLY A 56 10.67 0.97 -28.28
CA GLY A 56 9.81 0.02 -27.61
C GLY A 56 9.95 0.04 -26.09
N ILE A 57 10.67 1.01 -25.53
CA ILE A 57 10.87 1.19 -24.10
C ILE A 57 10.39 2.59 -23.72
N CYS A 58 9.55 2.71 -22.71
CA CYS A 58 9.18 4.01 -22.16
C CYS A 58 10.16 4.42 -21.05
N ASP A 59 11.07 5.37 -21.32
CA ASP A 59 12.06 5.86 -20.35
C ASP A 59 11.64 7.20 -19.71
N ARG A 60 10.91 7.08 -18.60
CA ARG A 60 10.48 8.24 -17.80
C ARG A 60 11.64 9.05 -17.22
N LEU A 61 12.79 8.42 -16.96
CA LEU A 61 13.96 9.10 -16.41
C LEU A 61 14.72 9.87 -17.49
N ALA A 62 14.63 9.44 -18.74
CA ALA A 62 15.08 10.20 -19.91
C ALA A 62 14.14 11.36 -20.27
N GLY A 63 12.99 11.47 -19.61
CA GLY A 63 12.03 12.55 -19.81
C GLY A 63 10.97 12.25 -20.86
N GLU A 64 10.82 10.99 -21.29
CA GLU A 64 9.74 10.61 -22.19
C GLU A 64 8.37 10.90 -21.59
N THR A 65 7.43 11.33 -22.43
CA THR A 65 6.08 11.72 -22.03
C THR A 65 5.05 10.77 -22.65
N CYS A 66 3.80 10.90 -22.24
CA CYS A 66 2.69 10.16 -22.84
C CYS A 66 2.40 10.50 -24.30
N ALA A 67 3.09 11.49 -24.88
CA ALA A 67 3.09 11.73 -26.32
C ALA A 67 3.97 10.74 -27.09
N CYS A 68 4.92 10.08 -26.42
CA CYS A 68 5.77 9.06 -27.01
C CYS A 68 4.98 7.76 -27.22
N ARG A 69 5.23 7.09 -28.35
CA ARG A 69 4.37 5.99 -28.84
C ARG A 69 4.49 4.72 -27.99
N ASP A 70 5.69 4.44 -27.53
CA ASP A 70 6.05 3.42 -26.54
C ASP A 70 5.39 3.69 -25.19
N CYS A 71 5.42 4.94 -24.72
CA CYS A 71 4.78 5.31 -23.46
C CYS A 71 3.24 5.27 -23.51
N ALA A 72 2.63 5.51 -24.67
CA ALA A 72 1.18 5.62 -24.80
C ALA A 72 0.39 4.37 -24.33
N VAL A 73 1.02 3.19 -24.35
CA VAL A 73 0.39 1.92 -23.93
C VAL A 73 0.76 1.51 -22.51
N THR A 74 1.56 2.30 -21.79
CA THR A 74 1.94 2.04 -20.40
C THR A 74 0.84 2.46 -19.44
N ALA A 75 0.81 1.87 -18.24
CA ALA A 75 -0.15 2.24 -17.20
C ALA A 75 0.06 3.66 -16.67
N TRP A 76 1.28 4.20 -16.82
CA TRP A 76 1.57 5.59 -16.50
C TRP A 76 0.77 6.59 -17.37
N CYS A 77 0.55 6.23 -18.64
CA CYS A 77 -0.12 7.10 -19.61
C CYS A 77 -1.57 6.73 -19.89
N THR A 78 -1.91 5.46 -19.69
CA THR A 78 -3.27 4.93 -19.78
C THR A 78 -3.65 4.37 -18.41
N PRO A 79 -4.36 5.15 -17.57
CA PRO A 79 -4.76 4.70 -16.24
C PRO A 79 -5.51 3.37 -16.30
N PHE A 80 -5.26 2.50 -15.31
CA PHE A 80 -5.87 1.17 -15.19
C PHE A 80 -5.50 0.19 -16.32
N GLN A 81 -4.46 0.48 -17.12
CA GLN A 81 -3.91 -0.50 -18.05
C GLN A 81 -3.32 -1.69 -17.27
N CYS A 82 -3.68 -2.91 -17.69
CA CYS A 82 -3.14 -4.15 -17.16
C CYS A 82 -2.64 -5.03 -18.30
N SER A 83 -1.46 -5.61 -18.13
CA SER A 83 -0.85 -6.67 -18.92
C SER A 83 -0.91 -7.96 -18.11
N ASP A 84 -1.58 -9.00 -18.62
CA ASP A 84 -1.64 -10.29 -17.91
C ASP A 84 -0.35 -11.11 -18.13
N ASP A 85 0.82 -10.56 -17.79
CA ASP A 85 2.12 -11.23 -17.93
C ASP A 85 2.72 -11.72 -16.60
N LEU A 86 2.01 -11.49 -15.49
CA LEU A 86 2.37 -11.87 -14.12
C LEU A 86 3.58 -11.10 -13.57
N VAL A 87 3.96 -10.00 -14.21
CA VAL A 87 5.04 -9.13 -13.78
C VAL A 87 4.47 -7.74 -13.62
N CYS A 88 4.55 -7.17 -12.42
CA CYS A 88 4.18 -5.78 -12.24
C CYS A 88 5.23 -4.85 -12.87
N GLY A 89 4.96 -4.37 -14.08
CA GLY A 89 5.85 -3.52 -14.88
C GLY A 89 5.42 -2.05 -14.96
N LEU A 90 5.99 -1.31 -15.93
CA LEU A 90 5.52 0.04 -16.27
C LEU A 90 4.19 -0.02 -17.05
N GLU A 91 3.94 -1.17 -17.64
CA GLU A 91 2.77 -1.53 -18.42
C GLU A 91 1.53 -1.80 -17.54
N ASP A 92 1.73 -1.96 -16.22
CA ASP A 92 0.71 -2.38 -15.28
C ASP A 92 0.40 -1.31 -14.24
N ALA A 93 -0.89 -1.05 -14.05
CA ALA A 93 -1.37 -0.24 -12.96
C ALA A 93 -1.23 -1.01 -11.63
N CYS A 94 -1.00 -0.30 -10.55
CA CYS A 94 -1.01 -0.86 -9.20
C CYS A 94 -2.35 -1.48 -8.78
N THR A 95 -3.44 -1.19 -9.53
CA THR A 95 -4.73 -1.86 -9.38
C THR A 95 -4.82 -3.22 -10.07
N CYS A 96 -3.83 -3.62 -10.88
CA CYS A 96 -3.79 -4.89 -11.60
C CYS A 96 -3.44 -6.06 -10.68
N ALA A 97 -3.98 -7.25 -10.97
CA ALA A 97 -3.94 -8.42 -10.09
C ALA A 97 -2.53 -8.92 -9.77
N ASP A 98 -1.60 -8.81 -10.73
CA ASP A 98 -0.19 -9.13 -10.58
C ASP A 98 0.62 -8.04 -9.86
N CYS A 99 0.12 -6.81 -9.83
CA CYS A 99 0.67 -5.71 -9.04
C CYS A 99 0.17 -5.64 -7.60
N HIS A 100 -0.91 -6.34 -7.23
CA HIS A 100 -1.48 -6.31 -5.86
C HIS A 100 -0.53 -6.76 -4.76
N GLN A 101 0.61 -7.37 -5.09
CA GLN A 101 1.64 -7.79 -4.14
C GLN A 101 2.98 -7.07 -4.35
N HIS A 102 3.06 -6.19 -5.35
CA HIS A 102 4.28 -5.45 -5.62
C HIS A 102 4.55 -4.43 -4.51
N VAL A 103 5.81 -4.30 -4.10
CA VAL A 103 6.22 -3.48 -2.95
C VAL A 103 5.81 -2.02 -3.11
N ASP A 104 5.91 -1.49 -4.33
CA ASP A 104 5.58 -0.09 -4.63
C ASP A 104 4.07 0.16 -4.68
N CYS A 105 3.27 -0.87 -4.98
CA CYS A 105 1.81 -0.76 -5.08
C CYS A 105 1.09 -1.10 -3.77
N SER A 106 1.74 -1.93 -2.94
CA SER A 106 1.12 -2.60 -1.79
C SER A 106 1.77 -2.20 -0.48
N ASP A 107 2.41 -1.04 -0.45
CA ASP A 107 3.15 -0.52 0.70
C ASP A 107 2.33 -0.64 1.99
N PRO A 108 2.79 -1.43 2.97
CA PRO A 108 2.13 -1.56 4.27
C PRO A 108 1.93 -0.24 5.00
N SER A 109 2.82 0.72 4.81
CA SER A 109 2.71 2.05 5.40
C SER A 109 1.72 2.96 4.67
N ARG A 110 1.21 2.53 3.50
CA ARG A 110 0.35 3.31 2.60
C ARG A 110 0.98 4.65 2.20
N SER A 111 2.32 4.75 2.18
CA SER A 111 2.98 6.02 1.85
C SER A 111 2.80 6.43 0.39
N ASN A 112 2.42 5.49 -0.49
CA ASN A 112 2.04 5.73 -1.87
C ASN A 112 0.58 6.20 -2.04
N CYS A 113 -0.26 6.11 -1.00
CA CYS A 113 -1.66 6.53 -1.08
C CYS A 113 -1.82 8.04 -0.81
N THR A 114 -2.35 8.75 -1.79
CA THR A 114 -2.83 10.12 -1.67
C THR A 114 -4.35 10.06 -1.70
N ASP A 115 -4.98 9.71 -0.57
CA ASP A 115 -6.44 9.52 -0.45
C ASP A 115 -7.22 10.84 -0.69
N ASP A 116 -7.19 11.37 -1.92
CA ASP A 116 -7.73 12.66 -2.35
C ASP A 116 -9.08 12.53 -3.09
N GLY A 117 -9.54 11.28 -3.24
CA GLY A 117 -10.78 10.92 -3.90
C GLY A 117 -10.60 10.56 -5.37
N VAL A 118 -9.37 10.60 -5.90
CA VAL A 118 -9.01 10.19 -7.25
C VAL A 118 -7.90 9.15 -7.18
N CYS A 119 -8.24 7.90 -7.51
CA CYS A 119 -7.26 6.83 -7.61
C CYS A 119 -6.23 7.10 -8.72
N ASP A 120 -4.98 7.37 -8.36
CA ASP A 120 -3.82 7.37 -9.27
C ASP A 120 -3.37 5.93 -9.48
N ALA A 121 -4.05 5.22 -10.38
CA ALA A 121 -3.87 3.79 -10.59
C ALA A 121 -2.43 3.33 -10.86
N PHE A 122 -1.53 4.22 -11.31
CA PHE A 122 -0.14 3.88 -11.56
C PHE A 122 0.70 3.84 -10.27
N LEU A 123 0.40 4.71 -9.30
CA LEU A 123 1.14 4.81 -8.03
C LEU A 123 0.39 4.14 -6.87
N GLU A 124 -0.93 4.16 -6.93
CA GLU A 124 -1.83 3.72 -5.87
C GLU A 124 -2.39 2.35 -6.19
N GLY A 125 -2.16 1.41 -5.26
CA GLY A 125 -2.75 0.09 -5.33
C GLY A 125 -4.13 0.03 -4.71
N CYS A 126 -4.72 -1.16 -4.77
CA CYS A 126 -6.05 -1.42 -4.20
C CYS A 126 -6.15 -1.18 -2.68
N ARG A 127 -5.05 -0.93 -1.97
CA ARG A 127 -5.07 -0.59 -0.54
C ARG A 127 -5.52 0.86 -0.26
N CYS A 128 -5.36 1.75 -1.23
CA CYS A 128 -5.74 3.16 -1.10
C CYS A 128 -7.26 3.29 -1.15
N GLU A 129 -7.82 4.20 -0.35
CA GLU A 129 -9.25 4.23 -0.06
C GLU A 129 -10.09 4.57 -1.29
N ASP A 130 -9.58 5.47 -2.13
CA ASP A 130 -10.13 5.86 -3.43
C ASP A 130 -9.90 4.84 -4.55
N CYS A 131 -8.92 3.94 -4.40
CA CYS A 131 -8.70 2.83 -5.34
C CYS A 131 -9.50 1.58 -5.02
N LYS A 132 -9.90 1.34 -3.76
CA LYS A 132 -10.62 0.11 -3.36
C LYS A 132 -11.90 -0.18 -4.14
N ALA A 133 -12.64 0.86 -4.52
CA ALA A 133 -13.92 0.73 -5.21
C ALA A 133 -13.79 0.41 -6.71
N ARG A 134 -12.56 0.32 -7.22
CA ARG A 134 -12.28 0.00 -8.61
C ARG A 134 -12.63 -1.46 -8.92
N PRO A 135 -13.28 -1.76 -10.06
CA PRO A 135 -13.57 -3.13 -10.46
C PRO A 135 -12.33 -4.04 -10.51
N GLU A 136 -11.19 -3.46 -10.90
CA GLU A 136 -9.89 -4.15 -10.96
C GLU A 136 -9.41 -4.63 -9.57
N CYS A 137 -9.91 -4.01 -8.50
CA CYS A 137 -9.60 -4.33 -7.12
C CYS A 137 -10.55 -5.34 -6.48
N GLU A 138 -11.65 -5.74 -7.13
CA GLU A 138 -12.61 -6.68 -6.56
C GLU A 138 -11.96 -8.02 -6.20
N ASP A 139 -11.06 -8.50 -7.06
CA ASP A 139 -10.35 -9.76 -6.86
C ASP A 139 -9.32 -9.69 -5.73
N ALA A 140 -8.74 -8.50 -5.47
CA ALA A 140 -7.77 -8.25 -4.40
C ALA A 140 -8.34 -8.57 -3.01
N PHE A 141 -9.66 -8.42 -2.87
CA PHE A 141 -10.42 -8.66 -1.64
C PHE A 141 -11.18 -9.99 -1.67
N SER A 142 -11.24 -10.64 -2.83
CA SER A 142 -11.98 -11.88 -2.99
C SER A 142 -11.35 -13.01 -2.17
N GLY A 143 -12.11 -13.56 -1.23
CA GLY A 143 -11.64 -14.64 -0.36
C GLY A 143 -10.84 -14.19 0.87
N CYS A 144 -10.77 -12.88 1.13
CA CYS A 144 -10.38 -12.32 2.42
C CYS A 144 -11.63 -12.32 3.32
N GLY A 145 -11.50 -12.91 4.50
CA GLY A 145 -12.60 -13.32 5.36
C GLY A 145 -13.41 -12.16 5.92
N GLN A 146 -12.92 -10.91 5.84
CA GLN A 146 -13.60 -9.70 6.31
C GLN A 146 -13.47 -8.54 5.30
N PRO A 147 -14.42 -7.59 5.32
CA PRO A 147 -14.27 -6.31 4.64
C PRO A 147 -13.13 -5.52 5.27
N THR A 148 -12.40 -4.79 4.42
CA THR A 148 -11.10 -4.18 4.67
C THR A 148 -11.00 -3.30 5.92
N ASP A 149 -10.77 -3.88 7.09
CA ASP A 149 -10.53 -3.11 8.31
C ASP A 149 -9.04 -2.75 8.48
N GLY A 150 -8.21 -3.12 7.49
CA GLY A 150 -6.77 -2.91 7.52
C GLY A 150 -6.02 -3.88 8.43
N ILE A 151 -6.68 -4.91 8.95
CA ILE A 151 -6.09 -5.89 9.86
C ILE A 151 -6.10 -7.26 9.18
N CYS A 152 -4.92 -7.89 9.10
CA CYS A 152 -4.85 -9.29 8.67
C CYS A 152 -5.45 -10.20 9.75
N GLY A 153 -6.68 -10.64 9.55
CA GLY A 153 -7.43 -11.48 10.47
C GLY A 153 -7.00 -12.94 10.45
N ASP A 154 -7.51 -13.71 11.43
CA ASP A 154 -7.10 -15.11 11.58
C ASP A 154 -7.59 -16.04 10.46
N ASP A 155 -8.64 -15.62 9.75
CA ASP A 155 -9.21 -16.33 8.61
C ASP A 155 -8.69 -15.82 7.26
N ASP A 156 -7.87 -14.76 7.26
CA ASP A 156 -7.35 -14.18 6.04
C ASP A 156 -6.19 -14.99 5.48
N ARG A 157 -6.20 -15.11 4.15
CA ARG A 157 -5.12 -15.74 3.39
C ARG A 157 -4.01 -14.73 3.20
N CYS A 158 -2.78 -15.20 3.12
CA CYS A 158 -1.64 -14.32 2.84
C CYS A 158 -1.59 -13.72 1.44
N GLY A 159 -2.51 -14.11 0.56
CA GLY A 159 -2.76 -13.40 -0.70
C GLY A 159 -3.65 -12.16 -0.53
N CYS A 160 -4.25 -11.96 0.64
CA CYS A 160 -5.05 -10.78 0.95
C CYS A 160 -4.16 -9.56 1.03
N ILE A 161 -4.63 -8.48 0.42
CA ILE A 161 -3.81 -7.28 0.28
C ILE A 161 -3.47 -6.62 1.63
N GLU A 162 -4.34 -6.78 2.62
CA GLU A 162 -4.16 -6.29 3.99
C GLU A 162 -3.18 -7.14 4.80
N CYS A 163 -2.97 -8.37 4.35
CA CYS A 163 -2.00 -9.28 4.93
C CYS A 163 -0.60 -9.12 4.36
N LEU A 164 -0.42 -8.38 3.26
CA LEU A 164 0.91 -8.13 2.70
C LEU A 164 1.76 -7.32 3.67
N GLY A 165 2.92 -7.87 4.00
CA GLY A 165 3.83 -7.32 5.02
C GLY A 165 3.35 -7.53 6.45
N SER A 166 2.15 -8.08 6.66
CA SER A 166 1.74 -8.48 8.00
C SER A 166 2.65 -9.60 8.50
N PRO A 167 2.96 -9.64 9.80
CA PRO A 167 3.78 -10.68 10.35
C PRO A 167 3.23 -12.09 10.07
N ARG A 168 1.91 -12.24 10.06
CA ARG A 168 1.26 -13.52 9.76
C ARG A 168 1.60 -14.07 8.37
N CYS A 169 1.98 -13.21 7.44
CA CYS A 169 2.06 -13.55 6.03
C CYS A 169 3.40 -13.32 5.35
N SER A 170 4.33 -12.60 5.99
CA SER A 170 5.72 -12.70 5.57
C SER A 170 6.28 -14.06 5.99
N ARG A 171 6.75 -14.82 4.99
CA ARG A 171 7.20 -16.20 5.20
C ARG A 171 8.54 -16.21 5.92
N CYS A 172 8.60 -16.95 7.01
CA CYS A 172 9.88 -17.39 7.56
C CYS A 172 10.56 -18.31 6.53
N SER A 173 11.80 -18.01 6.17
CA SER A 173 12.63 -18.88 5.36
C SER A 173 12.71 -20.27 6.01
N SER A 174 12.69 -21.32 5.19
CA SER A 174 12.76 -22.70 5.67
C SER A 174 14.16 -23.10 6.16
N VAL A 175 15.16 -22.21 6.08
CA VAL A 175 16.50 -22.46 6.62
C VAL A 175 16.49 -22.45 8.15
N SER A 176 17.35 -23.25 8.76
CA SER A 176 17.37 -23.50 10.21
C SER A 176 17.96 -22.37 11.07
N TYR A 177 18.19 -21.19 10.49
CA TYR A 177 18.75 -20.02 11.16
C TYR A 177 18.02 -18.76 10.69
N CYS A 178 18.08 -17.70 11.50
CA CYS A 178 17.54 -16.40 11.11
C CYS A 178 18.46 -15.74 10.06
N THR A 179 17.87 -15.26 8.98
CA THR A 179 18.56 -14.43 7.98
C THR A 179 18.09 -12.99 8.10
N VAL A 180 18.85 -12.03 7.56
CA VAL A 180 18.44 -10.62 7.51
C VAL A 180 17.17 -10.36 6.69
N SER A 181 16.72 -11.37 5.92
CA SER A 181 15.46 -11.34 5.18
C SER A 181 14.33 -12.04 5.92
N ASP A 182 14.64 -12.76 7.01
CA ASP A 182 13.64 -13.34 7.87
C ASP A 182 13.09 -12.27 8.80
N PRO A 183 11.76 -12.15 8.91
CA PRO A 183 11.16 -11.27 9.89
C PRO A 183 11.46 -11.71 11.32
N CYS A 184 11.56 -10.75 12.23
CA CYS A 184 11.96 -10.98 13.61
C CYS A 184 10.93 -11.70 14.49
N TYR A 185 9.70 -11.89 14.02
CA TYR A 185 8.68 -12.71 14.68
C TYR A 185 8.76 -14.20 14.32
N CYS A 186 9.63 -14.59 13.38
CA CYS A 186 9.85 -16.00 13.08
C CYS A 186 10.43 -16.73 14.29
N ASP A 187 9.93 -17.92 14.64
CA ASP A 187 10.36 -18.69 15.83
C ASP A 187 11.89 -18.79 15.98
N LYS A 188 12.60 -18.98 14.86
CA LYS A 188 14.06 -19.09 14.80
C LYS A 188 14.82 -17.76 14.95
N CYS A 189 14.12 -16.65 14.79
CA CYS A 189 14.63 -15.28 14.91
C CYS A 189 14.35 -14.68 16.29
N LEU A 190 13.48 -15.29 17.10
CA LEU A 190 13.12 -14.78 18.44
C LEU A 190 14.33 -14.68 19.39
N ASP A 191 15.33 -15.56 19.20
CA ASP A 191 16.58 -15.56 19.96
C ASP A 191 17.75 -14.90 19.19
N ASP A 192 17.52 -14.42 17.95
CA ASP A 192 18.58 -13.77 17.18
C ASP A 192 18.90 -12.41 17.82
N PRO A 193 20.18 -12.07 18.06
CA PRO A 193 20.54 -10.78 18.65
C PRO A 193 20.01 -9.57 17.88
N VAL A 194 19.83 -9.66 16.56
CA VAL A 194 19.25 -8.56 15.78
C VAL A 194 17.82 -8.26 16.21
N CYS A 195 17.05 -9.32 16.50
CA CYS A 195 15.62 -9.22 16.81
C CYS A 195 15.31 -9.16 18.31
N SER A 196 16.22 -9.65 19.16
CA SER A 196 16.01 -9.80 20.60
C SER A 196 16.78 -8.78 21.45
N ASP A 197 17.79 -8.10 20.90
CA ASP A 197 18.56 -7.09 21.62
C ASP A 197 17.80 -5.76 21.68
N PRO A 198 17.39 -5.28 22.88
CA PRO A 198 16.72 -3.99 23.02
C PRO A 198 17.56 -2.79 22.54
N GLN A 199 18.88 -2.96 22.38
CA GLN A 199 19.74 -1.92 21.81
C GLN A 199 19.58 -1.77 20.27
N GLN A 200 18.89 -2.69 19.60
CA GLN A 200 18.61 -2.65 18.16
C GLN A 200 17.21 -2.13 17.84
N CYS A 201 16.39 -1.83 18.85
CA CYS A 201 15.07 -1.24 18.68
C CYS A 201 15.18 0.25 18.37
N ASP A 202 14.58 0.69 17.27
CA ASP A 202 14.24 2.08 16.97
C ASP A 202 12.80 2.32 17.46
N ASP A 203 12.62 2.59 18.76
CA ASP A 203 11.30 2.86 19.37
C ASP A 203 10.68 4.20 18.88
N ASP A 204 10.43 4.34 17.58
CA ASP A 204 9.90 5.52 16.90
C ASP A 204 8.37 5.49 16.75
N GLY A 205 7.75 4.39 17.19
CA GLY A 205 6.31 4.16 17.14
C GLY A 205 5.86 3.36 15.92
N LEU A 206 6.78 2.92 15.06
CA LEU A 206 6.53 2.03 13.94
C LEU A 206 7.36 0.75 14.09
N CYS A 207 6.69 -0.38 14.26
CA CYS A 207 7.40 -1.66 14.30
C CYS A 207 7.94 -2.06 12.91
N VAL A 208 9.25 -1.99 12.73
CA VAL A 208 9.95 -2.43 11.51
C VAL A 208 10.29 -3.91 11.63
N VAL A 209 9.33 -4.78 11.35
CA VAL A 209 9.38 -6.25 11.58
C VAL A 209 10.56 -7.00 10.96
N SER A 210 11.28 -6.39 10.01
CA SER A 210 12.51 -6.94 9.41
C SER A 210 13.77 -6.69 10.23
N ARG A 211 13.69 -5.84 11.26
CA ARG A 211 14.81 -5.43 12.13
C ARG A 211 14.45 -5.52 13.61
N GLU A 212 13.21 -5.24 13.94
CA GLU A 212 12.70 -5.16 15.30
C GLU A 212 11.85 -6.38 15.60
N GLY A 213 12.17 -7.05 16.70
CA GLY A 213 11.39 -8.17 17.19
C GLY A 213 10.41 -7.76 18.28
N CYS A 214 9.70 -8.77 18.78
CA CYS A 214 8.72 -8.63 19.85
C CYS A 214 9.29 -8.11 21.19
N GLY A 215 10.61 -7.91 21.28
CA GLY A 215 11.27 -7.26 22.41
C GLY A 215 11.21 -5.73 22.37
N CYS A 216 10.96 -5.12 21.20
CA CYS A 216 10.86 -3.67 21.03
C CYS A 216 9.50 -3.13 21.49
N ALA A 217 9.45 -1.90 22.01
CA ALA A 217 8.28 -1.41 22.73
C ALA A 217 7.07 -1.17 21.81
N ASP A 218 7.32 -0.69 20.59
CA ASP A 218 6.34 -0.53 19.53
C ASP A 218 5.91 -1.86 18.89
N CYS A 219 6.82 -2.83 18.81
CA CYS A 219 6.50 -4.19 18.34
C CYS A 219 5.75 -5.06 19.36
N ALA A 220 5.91 -4.82 20.66
CA ALA A 220 5.33 -5.67 21.71
C ALA A 220 3.79 -5.74 21.70
N SER A 221 3.14 -4.73 21.11
CA SER A 221 1.68 -4.66 20.98
C SER A 221 1.11 -5.46 19.82
N LEU A 222 1.97 -5.97 18.93
CA LEU A 222 1.57 -6.76 17.78
C LEU A 222 0.92 -8.10 18.24
N PRO A 223 -0.21 -8.51 17.64
CA PRO A 223 -0.89 -9.76 18.00
C PRO A 223 0.02 -11.00 17.93
N GLU A 224 0.98 -11.01 17.01
CA GLU A 224 1.90 -12.14 16.83
C GLU A 224 2.93 -12.22 17.96
N CYS A 225 3.27 -11.09 18.56
CA CYS A 225 4.13 -11.02 19.73
C CYS A 225 3.43 -11.53 21.00
N ALA A 226 2.11 -11.44 21.06
CA ALA A 226 1.34 -12.04 22.16
C ALA A 226 1.52 -13.56 22.21
N ALA A 227 1.63 -14.25 21.06
CA ALA A 227 1.88 -15.69 21.01
C ALA A 227 3.27 -16.07 21.54
N VAL A 228 4.28 -15.22 21.29
CA VAL A 228 5.66 -15.44 21.75
C VAL A 228 5.78 -15.35 23.27
N THR A 229 5.04 -14.44 23.92
CA THR A 229 5.05 -14.32 25.39
C THR A 229 4.55 -15.57 26.12
N GLY A 230 3.87 -16.49 25.43
CA GLY A 230 3.49 -17.80 25.97
C GLY A 230 4.65 -18.80 26.10
N LEU A 231 5.77 -18.58 25.41
CA LEU A 231 6.93 -19.48 25.42
C LEU A 231 7.98 -19.11 26.47
N THR A 232 7.96 -17.88 27.01
CA THR A 232 8.93 -17.43 28.05
C THR A 232 8.47 -17.72 29.48
N GLY A 233 7.37 -18.46 29.66
CA GLY A 233 6.94 -18.99 30.94
C GLY A 233 7.78 -20.16 31.47
N ALA A 234 9.09 -19.99 31.67
CA ALA A 234 9.91 -20.59 32.74
C ALA A 234 11.42 -20.54 32.44
N GLY A 235 12.15 -19.63 33.08
CA GLY A 235 13.55 -19.87 33.44
C GLY A 235 14.56 -18.81 33.00
N GLY A 236 14.61 -17.69 33.70
CA GLY A 236 15.68 -16.70 33.52
C GLY A 236 15.80 -15.68 34.65
N GLY A 237 15.50 -16.10 35.89
CA GLY A 237 15.77 -15.30 37.08
C GLY A 237 17.23 -15.43 37.52
N GLY A 238 17.92 -14.30 37.62
CA GLY A 238 19.22 -14.12 38.29
C GLY A 238 19.91 -12.89 37.69
N GLY A 239 19.86 -11.69 38.27
CA GLY A 239 20.17 -11.36 39.66
C GLY A 239 21.48 -10.57 39.65
N GLY A 240 21.40 -9.24 39.82
CA GLY A 240 22.58 -8.38 39.76
C GLY A 240 22.29 -6.95 40.20
N ALA A 241 21.92 -6.77 41.47
CA ALA A 241 22.00 -5.48 42.13
C ALA A 241 23.48 -5.05 42.28
N GLY A 242 23.83 -3.88 41.76
CA GLY A 242 25.16 -3.28 41.93
C GLY A 242 25.07 -1.78 41.79
N GLY A 243 24.91 -1.09 42.92
CA GLY A 243 24.92 0.37 43.01
C GLY A 243 26.33 0.97 43.01
N GLY A 244 26.39 2.25 42.65
CA GLY A 244 27.54 3.16 42.71
C GLY A 244 27.35 4.21 41.62
N GLY A 245 26.91 5.44 41.90
CA GLY A 245 27.55 6.40 42.81
C GLY A 245 28.53 7.25 41.98
N GLY A 246 28.07 8.39 41.44
CA GLY A 246 28.90 9.31 40.67
C GLY A 246 28.23 10.67 40.51
N GLU A 247 28.79 11.68 41.18
CA GLU A 247 28.27 13.02 41.39
C GLU A 247 28.37 13.97 40.17
N LYS A 248 27.41 14.90 40.12
CA LYS A 248 27.52 16.34 39.80
C LYS A 248 28.42 16.78 38.63
N GLY A 249 27.78 17.23 37.56
CA GLY A 249 28.31 18.24 36.63
C GLY A 249 27.28 19.35 36.43
N ALA A 250 27.57 20.55 36.93
CA ALA A 250 26.75 21.74 36.81
C ALA A 250 27.25 22.63 35.65
N GLY A 251 26.32 23.32 34.98
CA GLY A 251 26.58 24.44 34.05
C GLY A 251 26.26 24.11 32.59
N GLY A 252 25.58 24.93 31.80
CA GLY A 252 24.91 26.22 31.98
C GLY A 252 23.63 26.22 31.12
N SER A 253 22.57 26.93 31.50
CA SER A 253 22.27 28.27 30.96
C SER A 253 22.80 28.47 29.55
N GLU A 254 21.92 28.56 28.54
CA GLU A 254 21.65 29.80 27.81
C GLU A 254 20.20 29.81 27.28
N LYS A 255 19.59 30.99 27.36
CA LYS A 255 18.25 31.33 26.88
C LYS A 255 18.27 31.45 25.37
N GLY A 256 17.26 30.93 24.70
CA GLY A 256 16.95 31.26 23.30
C GLY A 256 15.44 31.35 23.09
N ALA A 257 14.91 32.56 23.20
CA ALA A 257 13.55 32.90 22.82
C ALA A 257 13.49 33.27 21.34
N GLY A 258 12.39 32.95 20.67
CA GLY A 258 12.04 33.47 19.33
C GLY A 258 11.83 32.33 18.32
N GLY A 259 10.73 32.23 17.58
CA GLY A 259 9.59 33.12 17.48
C GLY A 259 8.47 32.42 16.71
N SER A 260 7.24 32.78 17.04
CA SER A 260 6.05 32.43 16.29
C SER A 260 6.05 33.19 14.96
N GLY A 261 6.25 32.49 13.86
CA GLY A 261 6.05 33.01 12.51
C GLY A 261 4.63 32.69 12.05
N ALA A 262 3.74 33.68 12.14
CA ALA A 262 2.47 33.71 11.42
C ALA A 262 2.70 34.30 10.03
N GLY A 263 2.06 33.73 9.00
CA GLY A 263 2.00 34.27 7.64
C GLY A 263 1.87 33.14 6.61
N ALA A 264 0.97 33.15 5.64
CA ALA A 264 0.02 34.17 5.22
C ALA A 264 -1.16 33.51 4.49
N ASP A 265 -2.37 33.95 4.82
CA ASP A 265 -3.55 33.79 3.98
C ASP A 265 -3.37 34.61 2.70
N GLY A 266 -3.29 33.93 1.57
CA GLY A 266 -3.24 34.52 0.23
C GLY A 266 -4.47 34.14 -0.58
N SER A 267 -5.64 34.67 -0.23
CA SER A 267 -6.84 34.60 -1.07
C SER A 267 -6.74 35.65 -2.18
N GLY A 268 -6.41 35.22 -3.39
CA GLY A 268 -6.48 36.03 -4.60
C GLY A 268 -7.76 35.74 -5.37
N GLU A 269 -8.81 36.54 -5.16
CA GLU A 269 -9.98 36.61 -6.04
C GLU A 269 -9.57 37.17 -7.41
N ALA A 270 -9.71 36.35 -8.45
CA ALA A 270 -9.61 36.80 -9.84
C ALA A 270 -10.90 37.52 -10.24
N GLY A 271 -10.80 38.84 -10.42
CA GLY A 271 -11.87 39.68 -10.94
C GLY A 271 -12.14 39.41 -12.42
N GLY A 272 -13.41 39.14 -12.73
CA GLY A 272 -13.93 39.20 -14.09
C GLY A 272 -14.20 40.64 -14.56
N ARG A 273 -13.80 40.94 -15.80
CA ARG A 273 -14.29 41.99 -16.71
C ARG A 273 -13.62 41.64 -18.06
N GLY A 274 -14.33 41.21 -19.09
CA GLY A 274 -15.36 41.96 -19.79
C GLY A 274 -14.71 42.65 -20.99
N GLY A 275 -14.86 42.06 -22.17
CA GLY A 275 -14.35 42.53 -23.46
C GLY A 275 -14.57 41.48 -24.53
#